data_AF-A0A8J7Y6Z5-F1
#
_entry.id   AF-A0A8J7Y6Z5-F1
#
_cell.length_a   1.000
_cell.length_b   1.000
_cell.length_c   1.000
_cell.angle_alpha   90.00
_cell.angle_beta   90.00
_cell.angle_gamma   90.00
#
_symmetry.space_group_name_H-M   'P 1'
#
loop_
_entity.id
_entity.type
_entity.pdbx_description
1 polymer ?
#
loop_
_entity_poly.entity_id
_entity_poly.type
_entity_poly.pdbx_seq_one_letter_code
_entity_poly.pdbx_strand_id
1 'polypeptide(L)'
;MTRKSREGEVFGLFGAKGLLSSRTMITRTPQEILYLYCTSSFDGLDLVSSTTELREGKDCFFLIEKDWVESEGKSSETPVCVLTAGIIQQVLEWITGCEYAVEEVECRAMGCPADVFKISEVPRAKES
;
A
#
# COMPACT_ATOMS: atom_id res chain seq x y z
N MET A 1 -56.20 3.36 -35.13
CA MET A 1 -54.87 2.87 -34.70
C MET A 1 -55.07 1.73 -33.71
N THR A 2 -54.21 0.73 -33.84
CA THR A 2 -54.40 -0.71 -33.59
C THR A 2 -54.06 -1.18 -32.17
N ARG A 3 -54.68 -2.31 -31.79
CA ARG A 3 -54.48 -3.17 -30.59
C ARG A 3 -53.05 -3.73 -30.42
N LYS A 4 -52.64 -3.97 -29.16
CA LYS A 4 -52.19 -5.26 -28.52
C LYS A 4 -51.38 -4.91 -27.25
N SER A 5 -51.72 -5.33 -26.02
CA SER A 5 -51.76 -6.67 -25.40
C SER A 5 -50.42 -7.39 -25.28
N ARG A 6 -50.00 -7.55 -24.01
CA ARG A 6 -49.30 -8.67 -23.33
C ARG A 6 -47.94 -9.15 -23.85
N GLU A 7 -47.02 -9.38 -22.91
CA GLU A 7 -46.16 -10.56 -22.69
C GLU A 7 -45.11 -10.13 -21.62
N GLY A 8 -44.92 -10.82 -20.49
CA GLY A 8 -44.42 -12.19 -20.39
C GLY A 8 -42.90 -12.14 -20.59
N GLU A 9 -42.09 -12.12 -19.53
CA GLU A 9 -41.49 -13.30 -18.88
C GLU A 9 -40.05 -13.60 -19.37
N VAL A 10 -39.21 -14.00 -18.41
CA VAL A 10 -38.13 -15.01 -18.54
C VAL A 10 -36.75 -14.61 -19.13
N PHE A 11 -35.76 -14.64 -18.23
CA PHE A 11 -34.44 -15.28 -18.34
C PHE A 11 -33.90 -15.66 -19.73
N GLY A 12 -32.64 -15.31 -20.01
CA GLY A 12 -31.90 -15.93 -21.10
C GLY A 12 -30.50 -15.42 -21.30
N LEU A 13 -29.53 -16.29 -20.96
CA LEU A 13 -28.09 -16.16 -21.16
C LEU A 13 -27.66 -16.03 -22.64
N PHE A 14 -26.38 -15.61 -22.78
CA PHE A 14 -25.45 -15.73 -23.91
C PHE A 14 -25.36 -14.57 -24.93
N GLY A 15 -24.18 -13.93 -24.91
CA GLY A 15 -23.35 -13.96 -26.12
C GLY A 15 -23.11 -12.64 -26.86
N ALA A 16 -22.01 -11.98 -26.48
CA ALA A 16 -21.03 -11.33 -27.37
C ALA A 16 -21.43 -10.05 -28.13
N LYS A 17 -20.81 -8.91 -27.75
CA LYS A 17 -19.71 -8.26 -28.50
C LYS A 17 -19.53 -6.80 -28.06
N GLY A 18 -18.41 -6.54 -27.38
CA GLY A 18 -17.56 -5.35 -27.50
C GLY A 18 -18.14 -3.96 -27.29
N LEU A 19 -17.69 -3.27 -26.24
CA LEU A 19 -16.87 -2.06 -26.41
C LEU A 19 -16.07 -1.79 -25.13
N LEU A 20 -14.76 -1.60 -25.28
CA LEU A 20 -13.83 -1.25 -24.21
C LEU A 20 -14.30 -0.01 -23.45
N SER A 21 -14.39 -0.11 -22.13
CA SER A 21 -14.08 1.03 -21.26
C SER A 21 -12.85 0.68 -20.43
N SER A 22 -11.71 1.01 -21.01
CA SER A 22 -10.41 0.97 -20.37
C SER A 22 -10.40 1.95 -19.20
N ARG A 23 -10.58 1.46 -17.98
CA ARG A 23 -10.07 2.05 -16.72
C ARG A 23 -10.47 1.14 -15.56
N THR A 24 -9.82 -0.01 -15.43
CA THR A 24 -9.69 -0.62 -14.11
C THR A 24 -8.71 0.28 -13.35
N MET A 25 -9.22 1.34 -12.72
CA MET A 25 -8.47 2.01 -11.66
C MET A 25 -8.20 0.93 -10.62
N ILE A 26 -6.94 0.57 -10.48
CA ILE A 26 -6.48 -0.37 -9.48
C ILE A 26 -6.73 0.31 -8.13
N THR A 27 -7.88 0.05 -7.50
CA THR A 27 -8.15 0.47 -6.13
C THR A 27 -7.41 -0.48 -5.20
N ARG A 28 -6.08 -0.39 -5.17
CA ARG A 28 -5.28 -1.14 -4.19
C ARG A 28 -5.41 -0.45 -2.84
N THR A 29 -5.73 -1.21 -1.80
CA THR A 29 -5.70 -0.67 -0.43
C THR A 29 -4.25 -0.35 -0.04
N PRO A 30 -3.99 0.54 0.93
CA PRO A 30 -2.64 0.79 1.44
C PRO A 30 -1.91 -0.50 1.82
N GLN A 31 -2.63 -1.51 2.32
CA GLN A 31 -2.08 -2.85 2.62
C GLN A 31 -1.56 -3.56 1.37
N GLU A 32 -2.33 -3.58 0.27
CA GLU A 32 -1.92 -4.24 -0.97
C GLU A 32 -0.70 -3.52 -1.59
N ILE A 33 -0.64 -2.20 -1.46
CA ILE A 33 0.50 -1.39 -1.93
C ILE A 33 1.76 -1.70 -1.15
N LEU A 34 1.64 -1.77 0.17
CA LEU A 34 2.75 -2.05 1.06
C LEU A 34 3.21 -3.51 0.95
N TYR A 35 2.27 -4.44 0.72
CA TYR A 35 2.59 -5.82 0.39
C TYR A 35 3.32 -5.93 -0.95
N LEU A 36 2.94 -5.13 -1.95
CA LEU A 36 3.67 -5.06 -3.21
C LEU A 36 5.04 -4.43 -3.04
N TYR A 37 5.19 -3.38 -2.24
CA TYR A 37 6.51 -2.84 -1.86
C TYR A 37 7.40 -3.93 -1.23
N CYS A 38 6.81 -4.76 -0.35
CA CYS A 38 7.48 -5.89 0.29
C CYS A 38 7.77 -7.07 -0.66
N THR A 39 7.07 -7.21 -1.79
CA THR A 39 7.16 -8.40 -2.67
C THR A 39 7.68 -8.12 -4.07
N SER A 40 7.70 -6.86 -4.52
CA SER A 40 8.21 -6.49 -5.84
C SER A 40 9.72 -6.35 -5.79
N SER A 41 10.39 -7.44 -6.14
CA SER A 41 11.75 -7.45 -6.66
C SER A 41 11.85 -6.50 -7.85
N PHE A 42 12.42 -5.31 -7.65
CA PHE A 42 13.09 -4.61 -8.74
C PHE A 42 14.40 -5.37 -8.97
N ASP A 43 14.54 -6.00 -10.14
CA ASP A 43 15.62 -6.93 -10.58
C ASP A 43 17.07 -6.38 -10.47
N GLY A 44 17.55 -6.05 -9.27
CA GLY A 44 18.93 -5.61 -9.09
C GLY A 44 19.34 -5.09 -7.71
N LEU A 45 18.44 -5.02 -6.74
CA LEU A 45 18.78 -4.71 -5.35
C LEU A 45 18.18 -5.80 -4.46
N ASP A 46 19.02 -6.71 -3.96
CA ASP A 46 18.70 -7.69 -2.89
C ASP A 46 18.43 -6.98 -1.55
N LEU A 47 17.60 -5.93 -1.55
CA LEU A 47 17.30 -5.11 -0.38
C LEU A 47 16.05 -5.56 0.39
N VAL A 48 15.27 -6.49 -0.18
CA VAL A 48 14.10 -7.06 0.50
C VAL A 48 14.55 -8.34 1.20
N SER A 49 14.97 -8.17 2.45
CA SER A 49 15.18 -9.25 3.40
C SER A 49 13.85 -10.00 3.61
N SER A 50 13.87 -11.33 3.74
CA SER A 50 12.69 -12.15 4.10
C SER A 50 12.14 -11.87 5.52
N THR A 51 12.49 -10.73 6.10
CA THR A 51 12.23 -10.34 7.48
C THR A 51 11.27 -9.16 7.61
N THR A 52 10.77 -8.64 6.49
CA THR A 52 9.73 -7.61 6.45
C THR A 52 8.37 -8.21 6.82
N GLU A 53 7.67 -7.58 7.78
CA GLU A 53 6.32 -7.96 8.20
C GLU A 53 5.37 -6.77 8.13
N LEU A 54 4.14 -7.00 7.67
CA LEU A 54 3.05 -6.03 7.74
C LEU A 54 2.05 -6.44 8.82
N ARG A 55 1.79 -5.54 9.76
CA ARG A 55 0.77 -5.72 10.81
C ARG A 55 -0.28 -4.63 10.75
N GLU A 56 -1.54 -5.02 10.88
CA GLU A 56 -2.67 -4.09 10.98
C GLU A 56 -2.89 -3.69 12.44
N GLY A 57 -3.02 -2.39 12.67
CA GLY A 57 -3.50 -1.78 13.90
C GLY A 57 -4.95 -1.33 13.75
N LYS A 58 -5.46 -0.65 14.78
CA LYS A 58 -6.85 -0.18 14.81
C LYS A 58 -7.15 0.91 13.78
N ASP A 59 -6.23 1.87 13.62
CA ASP A 59 -6.37 3.05 12.74
C ASP A 59 -5.05 3.33 11.97
N CYS A 60 -4.21 2.31 11.82
CA CYS A 60 -2.87 2.42 11.23
C CYS A 60 -2.33 1.05 10.78
N PHE A 61 -1.27 1.09 9.98
CA PHE A 61 -0.48 -0.06 9.58
C PHE A 61 0.94 0.04 10.14
N PHE A 62 1.55 -1.10 10.44
CA PHE A 62 2.94 -1.19 10.87
C PHE A 62 3.72 -2.02 9.86
N LEU A 63 4.71 -1.40 9.21
CA LEU A 63 5.74 -2.10 8.47
C LEU A 63 6.91 -2.36 9.43
N ILE A 64 7.30 -3.62 9.60
CA ILE A 64 8.33 -4.05 10.54
C ILE A 64 9.48 -4.63 9.72
N GLU A 65 10.65 -4.01 9.79
CA GLU A 65 11.87 -4.43 9.12
C GLU A 65 12.90 -4.90 10.17
N LYS A 66 13.23 -6.20 10.19
CA LYS A 66 14.16 -6.72 11.22
C LYS A 66 15.62 -6.64 10.83
N ASP A 67 15.89 -6.46 9.53
CA ASP A 67 17.24 -6.45 9.01
C ASP A 67 17.41 -5.38 7.92
N TRP A 68 17.20 -4.13 8.32
CA TRP A 68 17.30 -2.99 7.41
C TRP A 68 18.69 -2.35 7.42
N VAL A 69 19.17 -1.99 6.22
CA VAL A 69 20.53 -1.44 6.01
C VAL A 69 20.71 -0.04 6.61
N GLU A 70 19.65 0.77 6.71
CA GLU A 70 19.78 2.12 7.25
C GLU A 70 20.10 2.13 8.75
N SER A 71 19.70 1.11 9.51
CA SER A 71 19.94 1.02 10.95
C SER A 71 21.12 0.09 11.31
N GLU A 72 21.62 -0.69 10.35
CA GLU A 72 22.67 -1.69 10.58
C GLU A 72 23.97 -1.08 11.10
N GLY A 73 24.45 -1.60 12.24
CA GLY A 73 25.71 -1.20 12.86
C GLY A 73 25.72 0.24 13.41
N LYS A 74 24.59 0.94 13.42
CA LYS A 74 24.47 2.30 13.93
C LYS A 74 23.97 2.32 15.37
N SER A 75 24.31 3.38 16.09
CA SER A 75 23.76 3.70 17.40
C SER A 75 23.34 5.17 17.40
N SER A 76 22.10 5.44 17.82
CA SER A 76 21.51 6.77 17.80
C SER A 76 20.46 6.91 18.90
N GLU A 77 20.26 8.12 19.41
CA GLU A 77 19.18 8.44 20.35
C GLU A 77 17.83 8.67 19.65
N THR A 78 17.86 8.89 18.33
CA THR A 78 16.68 9.14 17.49
C THR A 78 16.62 8.16 16.32
N PRO A 79 15.42 7.92 15.74
CA PRO A 79 15.28 7.08 14.55
C PRO A 79 16.15 7.59 13.40
N VAL A 80 16.75 6.68 12.64
CA VAL A 80 17.73 7.01 11.59
C VAL A 80 17.26 6.67 10.18
N CYS A 81 16.17 5.91 10.03
CA CYS A 81 15.68 5.41 8.75
C CYS A 81 14.75 6.43 8.06
N VAL A 82 15.15 7.71 8.08
CA VAL A 82 14.36 8.84 7.56
C VAL A 82 14.15 8.75 6.05
N LEU A 83 15.11 8.16 5.32
CA LEU A 83 15.01 7.98 3.87
C LEU A 83 13.93 6.94 3.55
N THR A 84 13.93 5.81 4.26
CA THR A 84 12.90 4.78 4.12
C THR A 84 11.50 5.30 4.43
N ALA A 85 11.33 6.03 5.54
CA ALA A 85 10.04 6.65 5.85
C ALA A 85 9.53 7.54 4.71
N GLY A 86 10.42 8.36 4.12
CA GLY A 86 10.11 9.21 2.97
C GLY A 86 9.77 8.42 1.70
N ILE A 87 10.50 7.32 1.42
CA ILE A 87 10.21 6.44 0.28
C ILE A 87 8.83 5.82 0.42
N ILE A 88 8.48 5.29 1.60
CA ILE A 88 7.17 4.69 1.85
C ILE A 88 6.06 5.73 1.64
N GLN A 89 6.25 6.94 2.19
CA GLN A 89 5.29 8.05 2.01
C GLN A 89 5.09 8.39 0.53
N GLN A 90 6.19 8.50 -0.23
CA GLN A 90 6.13 8.87 -1.65
C GLN A 90 5.50 7.78 -2.51
N VAL A 91 5.79 6.51 -2.24
CA VAL A 91 5.22 5.36 -2.96
C VAL A 91 3.72 5.26 -2.72
N LEU A 92 3.28 5.41 -1.47
CA LEU A 92 1.86 5.46 -1.13
C LEU A 92 1.15 6.59 -1.87
N GLU A 93 1.76 7.77 -1.91
CA GLU A 93 1.22 8.92 -2.64
C GLU A 93 1.11 8.66 -4.14
N TRP A 94 2.15 8.11 -4.77
CA TRP A 94 2.14 7.82 -6.21
C TRP A 94 1.06 6.82 -6.61
N ILE A 95 0.80 5.82 -5.76
CA ILE A 95 -0.13 4.75 -6.11
C ILE A 95 -1.58 5.11 -5.75
N THR A 96 -1.79 5.77 -4.61
CA THR A 96 -3.14 6.12 -4.14
C THR A 96 -3.61 7.50 -4.61
N GLY A 97 -2.67 8.39 -4.97
CA GLY A 97 -2.94 9.82 -5.16
C GLY A 97 -3.16 10.61 -3.86
N CYS A 98 -2.96 9.98 -2.69
CA CYS A 98 -3.23 10.57 -1.39
C CYS A 98 -1.98 10.55 -0.50
N GLU A 99 -1.83 11.57 0.35
CA GLU A 99 -0.69 11.63 1.26
C GLU A 99 -0.99 10.84 2.55
N TYR A 100 -0.10 9.92 2.91
CA TYR A 100 -0.19 9.16 4.16
C TYR A 100 0.85 9.65 5.16
N ALA A 101 0.51 9.67 6.45
CA ALA A 101 1.49 9.92 7.49
C ALA A 101 2.35 8.67 7.68
N VAL A 102 3.68 8.80 7.61
CA VAL A 102 4.63 7.72 7.88
C VAL A 102 5.61 8.19 8.94
N GLU A 103 5.79 7.41 10.00
CA GLU A 103 6.69 7.71 11.11
C GLU A 103 7.44 6.45 11.52
N GLU A 104 8.76 6.53 11.72
CA GLU A 104 9.55 5.47 12.33
C GLU A 104 9.38 5.56 13.86
N VAL A 105 8.71 4.57 14.46
CA VAL A 105 8.35 4.54 15.89
C VAL A 105 9.29 3.66 16.72
N GLU A 106 9.98 2.72 16.09
CA GLU A 106 11.04 1.92 16.68
C GLU A 106 12.19 1.81 15.67
N CYS A 107 13.43 1.79 16.16
CA CYS A 107 14.62 1.74 15.31
C CYS A 107 15.70 0.86 15.94
N ARG A 108 16.33 -0.02 15.16
CA ARG A 108 17.43 -0.89 15.64
C ARG A 108 18.62 -0.08 16.12
N ALA A 109 18.88 1.09 15.51
CA ALA A 109 19.94 1.98 15.94
C ALA A 109 19.69 2.56 17.35
N MET A 110 18.43 2.56 17.82
CA MET A 110 18.06 2.96 19.18
C MET A 110 18.10 1.79 20.18
N GLY A 111 18.48 0.58 19.72
CA GLY A 111 18.48 -0.64 20.51
C GLY A 111 17.17 -1.45 20.46
N CYS A 112 16.22 -1.07 19.60
CA CYS A 112 15.01 -1.85 19.36
C CYS A 112 15.32 -3.14 18.57
N PRO A 113 14.46 -4.17 18.65
CA PRO A 113 14.69 -5.43 17.91
C PRO A 113 14.47 -5.30 16.39
N ALA A 114 13.75 -4.28 15.94
CA ALA A 114 13.42 -4.04 14.54
C ALA A 114 13.21 -2.54 14.30
N ASP A 115 13.23 -2.14 13.03
CA ASP A 115 12.77 -0.83 12.57
C ASP A 115 11.27 -0.94 12.27
N VAL A 116 10.46 -0.07 12.86
CA VAL A 116 8.99 -0.12 12.76
C VAL A 116 8.47 1.20 12.23
N PHE A 117 7.83 1.16 11.07
CA PHE A 117 7.20 2.30 10.43
C PHE A 117 5.68 2.23 10.64
N LYS A 118 5.14 3.23 11.32
CA LYS A 118 3.71 3.43 11.48
C LYS A 118 3.18 4.28 10.33
N ILE A 119 2.16 3.77 9.66
CA ILE A 119 1.49 4.39 8.51
C ILE A 119 0.03 4.67 8.90
N SER A 120 -0.46 5.89 8.70
CA SER A 120 -1.86 6.21 8.97
C SER A 120 -2.81 5.41 8.08
N GLU A 121 -4.00 5.03 8.58
CA GLU A 121 -5.02 4.42 7.71
C GLU A 121 -5.71 5.47 6.84
N VAL A 122 -5.95 6.66 7.41
CA VAL A 122 -6.60 7.76 6.72
C VAL A 122 -5.55 8.66 6.07
N PRO A 123 -5.70 9.02 4.79
CA PRO A 123 -4.82 9.99 4.15
C PRO A 123 -5.09 11.42 4.63
N ARG A 124 -4.06 12.26 4.61
CA ARG A 124 -4.18 13.70 4.82
C ARG A 124 -4.75 14.37 3.58
N ALA A 125 -5.60 15.38 3.79
CA ALA A 125 -6.04 16.25 2.71
C ALA A 125 -4.85 17.09 2.22
N LYS A 126 -4.67 17.17 0.90
CA LYS A 126 -3.71 18.11 0.32
C LYS A 126 -4.31 19.52 0.38
N GLU A 127 -3.71 20.39 1.18
CA GLU A 127 -3.88 21.83 0.98
C GLU A 127 -3.09 22.21 -0.28
N SER A 128 -3.82 22.63 -1.32
CA SER A 128 -3.29 22.99 -2.65
C SER A 128 -3.00 24.49 -2.73
#